data_AF-Q9ZJH9-F1
#
_entry.id   AF-Q9ZJH9-F1
#
_cell.length_a   1.000
_cell.length_b   1.000
_cell.length_c   1.000
_cell.angle_alpha   90.00
_cell.angle_beta   90.00
_cell.angle_gamma   90.00
#
_symmetry.space_group_name_H-M   'P 1'
#
loop_
_entity.id
_entity.type
_entity.pdbx_description
1 polymer ?
#
loop_
_entity_poly.entity_id
_entity_poly.type
_entity_poly.pdbx_seq_one_letter_code
_entity_poly.pdbx_strand_id
1 'polypeptide(L)'
;METYIIDADNIDGDLFFYNLTRNSNDFSMLPVFELDRIAQKIRNILKKHGSRKDIILKHNEIKEAFFSPFKPQLKTVQVFLSHSHADKNKALGVKDYLESKTKRKVFIDSLFWDYKDDVLNKLAKHDDISKIEDAFTLILRKSLQDMIEKCPYFVFLQSKNSVSNQGLSRITYSAWIYEELKIASFY
;
A
#
# COMPACT_ATOMS: atom_id res chain seq x y z
N MET A 1 -4.20 16.63 -9.07
CA MET A 1 -3.69 15.29 -9.42
C MET A 1 -4.33 14.89 -10.73
N GLU A 2 -3.56 14.31 -11.65
CA GLU A 2 -4.08 13.73 -12.90
C GLU A 2 -4.45 12.26 -12.68
N THR A 3 -5.57 11.83 -13.25
CA THR A 3 -6.10 10.49 -13.03
C THR A 3 -6.22 9.70 -14.34
N TYR A 4 -5.92 8.40 -14.29
CA TYR A 4 -5.93 7.50 -15.43
C TYR A 4 -6.59 6.17 -15.06
N ILE A 5 -7.31 5.55 -15.98
CA ILE A 5 -7.83 4.19 -15.84
C ILE A 5 -7.14 3.29 -16.86
N ILE A 6 -6.68 2.12 -16.40
CA ILE A 6 -6.20 1.04 -17.25
C ILE A 6 -7.15 -0.14 -17.07
N ASP A 7 -7.72 -0.62 -18.18
CA ASP A 7 -8.56 -1.82 -18.17
C ASP A 7 -7.68 -3.08 -18.20
N ALA A 8 -7.51 -3.70 -17.05
CA ALA A 8 -6.66 -4.86 -16.83
C ALA A 8 -7.20 -6.15 -17.44
N ASP A 9 -8.48 -6.19 -17.81
CA ASP A 9 -9.09 -7.38 -18.43
C ASP A 9 -8.96 -7.34 -19.96
N ASN A 10 -8.64 -6.18 -20.52
CA ASN A 10 -8.41 -5.98 -21.96
C ASN A 10 -6.94 -5.72 -22.33
N ILE A 11 -6.00 -5.87 -21.38
CA ILE A 11 -4.56 -5.92 -21.70
C ILE A 11 -4.30 -7.26 -22.39
N ASP A 12 -3.72 -7.25 -23.58
CA ASP A 12 -3.16 -8.44 -24.22
C ASP A 12 -2.02 -9.00 -23.36
N GLY A 13 -2.39 -9.89 -22.44
CA GLY A 13 -1.55 -10.30 -21.33
C GLY A 13 -0.33 -11.11 -21.77
N ASP A 14 -0.45 -11.86 -22.86
CA ASP A 14 0.61 -12.74 -23.37
C ASP A 14 1.79 -11.93 -23.92
N LEU A 15 1.54 -10.80 -24.58
CA LEU A 15 2.61 -9.95 -25.11
C LEU A 15 3.12 -8.94 -24.07
N PHE A 16 2.22 -8.40 -23.24
CA PHE A 16 2.54 -7.34 -22.29
C PHE A 16 3.33 -7.87 -21.08
N PHE A 17 2.93 -9.00 -20.49
CA PHE A 17 3.59 -9.53 -19.29
C PHE A 17 4.79 -10.44 -19.59
N TYR A 18 4.83 -11.11 -20.77
CA TYR A 18 5.98 -11.94 -21.16
C TYR A 18 7.30 -11.15 -21.25
N ASN A 19 7.25 -9.89 -21.69
CA ASN A 19 8.43 -9.02 -21.77
C ASN A 19 8.86 -8.43 -20.41
N LEU A 20 8.00 -8.47 -19.39
CA LEU A 20 8.22 -7.80 -18.11
C LEU A 20 8.63 -8.73 -16.97
N THR A 21 8.29 -10.01 -17.04
CA THR A 21 8.63 -11.04 -16.03
C THR A 21 10.14 -11.26 -15.82
N ARG A 22 11.01 -10.56 -16.55
CA ARG A 22 12.45 -10.73 -16.49
C ARG A 22 13.16 -9.86 -15.43
N ASN A 23 12.47 -8.92 -14.77
CA ASN A 23 13.14 -7.92 -13.89
C ASN A 23 12.37 -7.49 -12.62
N SER A 24 11.31 -8.18 -12.18
CA SER A 24 10.58 -7.75 -10.98
C SER A 24 11.36 -8.12 -9.71
N ASN A 25 12.09 -7.16 -9.14
CA ASN A 25 12.55 -7.25 -7.76
C ASN A 25 11.32 -7.14 -6.86
N ASP A 26 10.85 -8.28 -6.37
CA ASP A 26 9.73 -8.32 -5.45
C ASP A 26 10.17 -7.75 -4.09
N PHE A 27 9.74 -6.51 -3.82
CA PHE A 27 9.96 -5.85 -2.53
C PHE A 27 9.05 -6.42 -1.43
N SER A 28 8.20 -7.42 -1.74
CA SER A 28 7.16 -7.93 -0.85
C SER A 28 7.68 -8.59 0.44
N MET A 29 8.95 -8.99 0.51
CA MET A 29 9.50 -9.62 1.72
C MET A 29 10.67 -8.84 2.30
N LEU A 30 10.40 -8.15 3.42
CA LEU A 30 11.46 -7.68 4.30
C LEU A 30 12.18 -8.88 4.93
N PRO A 31 13.52 -8.86 5.02
CA PRO A 31 14.25 -9.85 5.78
C PRO A 31 13.78 -9.92 7.24
N VAL A 32 13.80 -11.11 7.84
CA VAL A 32 13.31 -11.37 9.21
C VAL A 32 13.91 -10.39 10.24
N PHE A 33 15.19 -10.04 10.09
CA PHE A 33 15.88 -9.11 11.00
C PHE A 33 15.32 -7.68 10.93
N GLU A 34 14.87 -7.21 9.76
CA GLU A 34 14.21 -5.89 9.64
C GLU A 34 12.83 -5.92 10.29
N LEU A 35 12.08 -7.03 10.16
CA LEU A 35 10.81 -7.19 10.86
C LEU A 35 10.98 -7.13 12.38
N ASP A 36 12.00 -7.80 12.94
CA ASP A 36 12.32 -7.73 14.36
C ASP A 36 12.68 -6.30 14.79
N ARG A 37 13.47 -5.60 13.97
CA ARG A 37 13.87 -4.21 14.22
C ARG A 37 12.66 -3.27 14.22
N ILE A 38 11.74 -3.41 13.28
CA ILE A 38 10.50 -2.63 13.21
C ILE A 38 9.64 -2.90 14.44
N ALA A 39 9.36 -4.17 14.74
CA ALA A 39 8.57 -4.55 15.90
C ALA A 39 9.18 -4.03 17.20
N GLN A 40 10.51 -4.12 17.36
CA GLN A 40 11.20 -3.60 18.53
C GLN A 40 11.11 -2.07 18.66
N LYS A 41 11.23 -1.32 17.55
CA LYS A 41 11.03 0.14 17.53
C LYS A 41 9.63 0.51 18.01
N ILE A 42 8.61 -0.13 17.44
CA ILE A 42 7.20 0.11 17.80
C ILE A 42 6.98 -0.25 19.27
N ARG A 43 7.49 -1.39 19.74
CA ARG A 43 7.40 -1.80 21.13
C ARG A 43 8.03 -0.79 22.09
N ASN A 44 9.20 -0.23 21.74
CA ASN A 44 9.85 0.80 22.54
C ASN A 44 9.00 2.09 22.62
N ILE A 45 8.41 2.51 21.50
CA ILE A 45 7.47 3.65 21.43
C ILE A 45 6.25 3.40 22.34
N LEU A 46 5.73 2.17 22.35
CA LEU A 46 4.61 1.78 23.20
C LEU A 46 4.98 1.82 24.69
N LYS A 47 6.11 1.18 25.07
CA LYS A 47 6.59 1.09 26.46
C LYS A 47 6.94 2.44 27.09
N LYS A 48 7.55 3.35 26.33
CA LYS A 48 8.07 4.63 26.85
C LYS A 48 7.01 5.52 27.52
N HIS A 49 5.71 5.34 27.23
CA HIS A 49 4.68 6.26 27.75
C HIS A 49 3.57 5.64 28.60
N GLY A 50 3.73 4.41 29.12
CA GLY A 50 3.06 3.93 30.35
C GLY A 50 1.52 3.91 30.46
N SER A 51 0.71 4.46 29.55
CA SER A 51 -0.76 4.56 29.68
C SER A 51 -1.53 4.38 28.37
N ARG A 52 -2.73 3.77 28.49
CA ARG A 52 -3.70 3.44 27.41
C ARG A 52 -4.29 4.65 26.68
N LYS A 53 -4.19 5.88 27.22
CA LYS A 53 -4.72 7.11 26.58
C LYS A 53 -3.77 7.72 25.54
N ASP A 54 -2.51 7.31 25.50
CA ASP A 54 -1.47 7.95 24.68
C ASP A 54 -1.26 7.30 23.31
N ILE A 55 -1.95 6.21 22.99
CA ILE A 55 -1.79 5.50 21.71
C ILE A 55 -2.28 6.38 20.55
N ILE A 56 -3.34 7.18 20.75
CA ILE A 56 -3.86 8.12 19.74
C ILE A 56 -2.85 9.25 19.44
N LEU A 57 -1.99 9.62 20.39
CA LEU A 57 -0.98 10.66 20.19
C LEU A 57 0.30 10.18 19.49
N LYS A 58 0.43 8.87 19.22
CA LYS A 58 1.67 8.24 18.71
C LYS A 58 1.59 7.73 17.27
N HIS A 59 0.49 8.00 16.57
CA HIS A 59 0.28 7.58 15.18
C HIS A 59 1.48 7.91 14.28
N ASN A 60 2.03 9.12 14.40
CA ASN A 60 3.17 9.55 13.60
C ASN A 60 4.46 8.77 13.92
N GLU A 61 4.76 8.49 15.19
CA GLU A 61 5.96 7.74 15.56
C GLU A 61 5.88 6.28 15.10
N ILE A 62 4.71 5.66 15.24
CA ILE A 62 4.47 4.27 14.77
C ILE A 62 4.51 4.22 13.24
N LYS A 63 3.89 5.18 12.55
CA LYS A 63 3.96 5.32 11.09
C LYS A 63 5.40 5.45 10.62
N GLU A 64 6.18 6.35 11.22
CA GLU A 64 7.58 6.55 10.88
C GLU A 64 8.43 5.29 11.14
N ALA A 65 8.19 4.58 12.25
CA ALA A 65 8.88 3.33 12.54
C ALA A 65 8.52 2.24 11.53
N PHE A 66 7.23 2.09 11.22
CA PHE A 66 6.70 1.09 10.30
C PHE A 66 7.27 1.28 8.90
N PHE A 67 7.17 2.48 8.31
CA PHE A 67 7.64 2.75 6.94
C PHE A 67 9.14 3.08 6.85
N SER A 68 9.88 3.05 7.96
CA SER A 68 11.30 3.45 7.97
C SER A 68 12.19 2.74 6.95
N PRO A 69 12.04 1.43 6.63
CA PRO A 69 12.87 0.78 5.61
C PRO A 69 12.67 1.34 4.20
N PHE A 70 11.49 1.92 3.92
CA PHE A 70 11.09 2.34 2.59
C PHE A 70 11.15 3.85 2.39
N LYS A 71 11.53 4.62 3.42
CA LYS A 71 11.54 6.08 3.39
C LYS A 71 12.28 6.68 2.18
N PRO A 72 13.44 6.15 1.72
CA PRO A 72 14.08 6.63 0.50
C PRO A 72 13.23 6.43 -0.76
N GLN A 73 12.63 5.24 -0.94
CA GLN A 73 11.80 4.91 -2.08
C GLN A 73 10.54 5.78 -2.11
N LEU A 74 9.84 5.86 -0.97
CA LEU A 74 8.63 6.64 -0.79
C LEU A 74 8.82 8.14 -1.04
N LYS A 75 10.04 8.68 -0.88
CA LYS A 75 10.33 10.09 -1.19
C LYS A 75 10.20 10.39 -2.68
N THR A 76 10.54 9.43 -3.55
CA THR A 76 10.68 9.63 -5.01
C THR A 76 9.46 9.23 -5.83
N VAL A 77 8.46 8.60 -5.21
CA VAL A 77 7.23 8.16 -5.88
C VAL A 77 6.44 9.35 -6.44
N GLN A 78 5.90 9.15 -7.63
CA GLN A 78 5.13 10.16 -8.37
C GLN A 78 3.80 9.62 -8.90
N VAL A 79 3.67 8.31 -9.01
CA VAL A 79 2.45 7.64 -9.48
C VAL A 79 1.93 6.75 -8.37
N PHE A 80 0.67 6.92 -8.00
CA PHE A 80 -0.05 5.96 -7.17
C PHE A 80 -0.80 4.98 -8.07
N LEU A 81 -0.57 3.68 -7.92
CA LEU A 81 -1.25 2.63 -8.71
C LEU A 81 -2.21 1.85 -7.80
N SER A 82 -3.50 2.19 -7.88
CA SER A 82 -4.59 1.47 -7.23
C SER A 82 -4.96 0.23 -8.04
N HIS A 83 -5.19 -0.90 -7.36
CA HIS A 83 -5.51 -2.18 -7.99
C HIS A 83 -6.26 -3.10 -7.03
N SER A 84 -6.90 -4.15 -7.55
CA SER A 84 -7.38 -5.25 -6.71
C SER A 84 -6.20 -6.10 -6.23
N HIS A 85 -6.24 -6.55 -4.97
CA HIS A 85 -5.23 -7.48 -4.44
C HIS A 85 -5.13 -8.76 -5.30
N ALA A 86 -6.25 -9.21 -5.89
CA ALA A 86 -6.27 -10.36 -6.81
C ALA A 86 -5.51 -10.11 -8.13
N ASP A 87 -5.25 -8.84 -8.48
CA ASP A 87 -4.55 -8.42 -9.69
C ASP A 87 -3.10 -7.99 -9.42
N LYS A 88 -2.51 -8.36 -8.27
CA LYS A 88 -1.14 -7.96 -7.87
C LYS A 88 -0.11 -8.16 -8.99
N ASN A 89 -0.13 -9.30 -9.67
CA ASN A 89 0.80 -9.58 -10.78
C ASN A 89 0.58 -8.65 -11.99
N LYS A 90 -0.67 -8.32 -12.31
CA LYS A 90 -0.98 -7.34 -13.36
C LYS A 90 -0.51 -5.94 -12.97
N ALA A 91 -0.71 -5.56 -11.71
CA ALA A 91 -0.25 -4.28 -11.18
C ALA A 91 1.27 -4.14 -11.19
N LEU A 92 2.00 -5.20 -10.83
CA LEU A 92 3.46 -5.25 -10.95
C LEU A 92 3.92 -5.05 -12.40
N GLY A 93 3.28 -5.73 -13.36
CA GLY A 93 3.62 -5.52 -14.76
C GLY A 93 3.30 -4.10 -15.23
N VAL A 94 2.14 -3.53 -14.87
CA VAL A 94 1.84 -2.13 -15.20
C VAL A 94 2.86 -1.17 -14.57
N LYS A 95 3.27 -1.41 -13.32
CA LYS A 95 4.34 -0.64 -12.66
C LYS A 95 5.64 -0.69 -13.46
N ASP A 96 6.13 -1.87 -13.80
CA ASP A 96 7.40 -2.03 -14.53
C ASP A 96 7.32 -1.36 -15.91
N TYR A 97 6.17 -1.47 -16.58
CA TYR A 97 5.94 -0.80 -17.86
C TYR A 97 6.01 0.72 -17.70
N LEU A 98 5.26 1.29 -16.75
CA LEU A 98 5.24 2.73 -16.49
C LEU A 98 6.64 3.25 -16.09
N GLU A 99 7.37 2.53 -15.25
CA GLU A 99 8.74 2.90 -14.86
C GLU A 99 9.77 2.72 -16.00
N SER A 100 9.50 1.87 -16.99
CA SER A 100 10.38 1.71 -18.16
C SER A 100 10.11 2.76 -19.24
N LYS A 101 8.85 3.17 -19.42
CA LYS A 101 8.44 4.17 -20.42
C LYS A 101 8.54 5.59 -19.92
N THR A 102 8.53 5.77 -18.61
CA THR A 102 8.62 7.09 -17.97
C THR A 102 9.78 7.11 -16.99
N LYS A 103 10.24 8.30 -16.60
CA LYS A 103 11.23 8.44 -15.52
C LYS A 103 10.58 8.52 -14.13
N ARG A 104 9.30 8.11 -14.00
CA ARG A 104 8.50 8.28 -12.78
C ARG A 104 8.48 6.99 -11.99
N LYS A 105 8.53 7.10 -10.66
CA LYS A 105 8.41 5.96 -9.74
C LYS A 105 6.97 5.69 -9.35
N VAL A 106 6.59 4.41 -9.37
CA VAL A 106 5.22 3.94 -9.11
C VAL A 106 5.13 3.32 -7.72
N PHE A 107 4.20 3.82 -6.92
CA PHE A 107 3.81 3.27 -5.63
C PHE A 107 2.66 2.28 -5.81
N ILE A 108 2.83 1.07 -5.25
CA ILE A 108 1.77 0.08 -5.06
C ILE A 108 1.76 -0.20 -3.56
N ASP A 109 0.65 0.06 -2.91
CA ASP A 109 0.43 -0.06 -1.47
C ASP A 109 0.90 -1.41 -0.88
N SER A 110 0.50 -2.52 -1.49
CA SER A 110 0.85 -3.89 -1.07
C SER A 110 2.36 -4.13 -0.94
N LEU A 111 3.18 -3.44 -1.76
CA LEU A 111 4.65 -3.57 -1.68
C LEU A 111 5.26 -2.94 -0.43
N PHE A 112 4.52 -2.10 0.29
CA PHE A 112 5.03 -1.32 1.42
C PHE A 112 4.33 -1.62 2.75
N TRP A 113 3.28 -2.44 2.75
CA TRP A 113 2.56 -2.75 3.99
C TRP A 113 2.09 -4.20 4.14
N ASP A 114 2.32 -5.09 3.17
CA ASP A 114 1.92 -6.51 3.28
C ASP A 114 2.55 -7.22 4.49
N TYR A 115 3.67 -6.71 5.03
CA TYR A 115 4.32 -7.22 6.26
C TYR A 115 3.69 -6.72 7.58
N LYS A 116 2.58 -5.98 7.51
CA LYS A 116 1.85 -5.46 8.68
C LYS A 116 1.53 -6.57 9.67
N ASP A 117 0.98 -7.68 9.19
CA ASP A 117 0.55 -8.78 10.06
C ASP A 117 1.75 -9.49 10.69
N ASP A 118 2.89 -9.57 9.99
CA ASP A 118 4.14 -10.09 10.58
C ASP A 118 4.64 -9.22 11.73
N VAL A 119 4.56 -7.90 11.60
CA VAL A 119 4.92 -6.96 12.67
C VAL A 119 3.95 -7.09 13.85
N LEU A 120 2.64 -7.16 13.60
CA LEU A 120 1.63 -7.35 14.64
C LEU A 120 1.83 -8.68 15.37
N ASN A 121 2.11 -9.77 14.65
CA ASN A 121 2.41 -11.08 15.23
C ASN A 121 3.66 -11.05 16.12
N LYS A 122 4.70 -10.28 15.76
CA LYS A 122 5.88 -10.09 16.61
C LYS A 122 5.57 -9.29 17.88
N LEU A 123 4.68 -8.30 17.80
CA LEU A 123 4.23 -7.52 18.95
C LEU A 123 3.35 -8.36 19.90
N ALA A 124 2.46 -9.19 19.35
CA ALA A 124 1.52 -10.03 20.10
C ALA A 124 2.19 -11.06 21.02
N LYS A 125 3.44 -11.45 20.73
CA LYS A 125 4.24 -12.34 21.60
C LYS A 125 4.50 -11.77 23.00
N HIS A 126 4.25 -10.47 23.17
CA HIS A 126 4.76 -9.72 24.30
C HIS A 126 3.76 -8.79 24.96
N ASP A 127 2.74 -8.36 24.22
CA ASP A 127 1.83 -7.28 24.61
C ASP A 127 0.43 -7.58 24.00
N ASP A 128 -0.66 -7.13 24.64
CA ASP A 128 -2.01 -7.18 24.07
C ASP A 128 -2.13 -6.15 22.94
N ILE A 129 -2.33 -6.64 21.71
CA ILE A 129 -2.32 -5.83 20.49
C ILE A 129 -3.69 -5.38 20.00
N SER A 130 -4.79 -5.74 20.66
CA SER A 130 -6.16 -5.42 20.19
C SER A 130 -6.34 -3.93 19.86
N LYS A 131 -5.85 -3.04 20.71
CA LYS A 131 -5.89 -1.58 20.50
C LYS A 131 -4.87 -1.07 19.49
N ILE A 132 -3.81 -1.84 19.23
CA ILE A 132 -2.77 -1.52 18.26
C ILE A 132 -3.28 -1.82 16.84
N GLU A 133 -4.08 -2.87 16.66
CA GLU A 133 -4.70 -3.22 15.38
C GLU A 133 -5.60 -2.10 14.84
N ASP A 134 -6.47 -1.55 15.69
CA ASP A 134 -7.32 -0.40 15.34
C ASP A 134 -6.50 0.83 14.96
N ALA A 135 -5.47 1.13 15.76
CA ALA A 135 -4.55 2.23 15.48
C ALA A 135 -3.80 2.03 14.15
N PHE A 136 -3.39 0.80 13.84
CA PHE A 136 -2.74 0.47 12.57
C PHE A 136 -3.66 0.72 11.37
N THR A 137 -4.94 0.39 11.48
CA THR A 137 -5.92 0.69 10.42
C THR A 137 -5.96 2.19 10.12
N LEU A 138 -5.98 3.03 11.15
CA LEU A 138 -5.93 4.49 11.01
C LEU A 138 -4.59 4.99 10.45
N ILE A 139 -3.47 4.40 10.90
CA ILE A 139 -2.13 4.72 10.38
C ILE A 139 -2.05 4.42 8.88
N LEU A 140 -2.52 3.26 8.45
CA LEU A 140 -2.48 2.85 7.05
C LEU A 140 -3.40 3.73 6.20
N ARG A 141 -4.63 4.00 6.65
CA ARG A 141 -5.53 4.94 5.98
C ARG A 141 -4.90 6.33 5.83
N LYS A 142 -4.31 6.88 6.88
CA LYS A 142 -3.69 8.21 6.81
C LYS A 142 -2.46 8.20 5.89
N SER A 143 -1.66 7.14 5.95
CA SER A 143 -0.48 6.98 5.09
C SER A 143 -0.86 6.82 3.62
N LEU A 144 -1.97 6.13 3.35
CA LEU A 144 -2.56 5.98 2.02
C LEU A 144 -2.98 7.35 1.46
N GLN A 145 -3.75 8.11 2.24
CA GLN A 145 -4.15 9.47 1.89
C GLN A 145 -2.94 10.36 1.60
N ASP A 146 -1.96 10.41 2.51
CA ASP A 146 -0.77 11.23 2.34
C ASP A 146 0.02 10.83 1.08
N MET A 147 0.04 9.54 0.72
CA MET A 147 0.71 9.05 -0.48
C MET A 147 -0.03 9.45 -1.76
N ILE A 148 -1.36 9.33 -1.78
CA ILE A 148 -2.19 9.73 -2.91
C ILE A 148 -2.08 11.24 -3.13
N GLU A 149 -2.28 12.05 -2.08
CA GLU A 149 -2.21 13.52 -2.16
C GLU A 149 -0.84 14.03 -2.61
N LYS A 150 0.23 13.31 -2.26
CA LYS A 150 1.59 13.61 -2.69
C LYS A 150 1.83 13.28 -4.17
N CYS A 151 1.20 12.24 -4.71
CA CYS A 151 1.46 11.80 -6.07
C CYS A 151 0.77 12.73 -7.08
N PRO A 152 1.50 13.33 -8.05
CA PRO A 152 0.87 14.10 -9.12
C PRO A 152 -0.01 13.24 -10.04
N TYR A 153 0.21 11.93 -10.10
CA TYR A 153 -0.53 11.00 -10.95
C TYR A 153 -1.15 9.87 -10.12
N PHE A 154 -2.40 9.55 -10.43
CA PHE A 154 -3.09 8.38 -9.90
C PHE A 154 -3.57 7.50 -11.06
N VAL A 155 -3.26 6.23 -11.00
CA VAL A 155 -3.65 5.22 -11.99
C VAL A 155 -4.52 4.19 -11.29
N PHE A 156 -5.73 3.98 -11.80
CA PHE A 156 -6.60 2.91 -11.37
C PHE A 156 -6.53 1.74 -12.36
N LEU A 157 -6.07 0.60 -11.88
CA LEU A 157 -6.09 -0.66 -12.61
C LEU A 157 -7.48 -1.31 -12.43
N GLN A 158 -8.37 -0.98 -13.35
CA GLN A 158 -9.74 -1.49 -13.35
C GLN A 158 -9.77 -2.93 -13.86
N SER A 159 -10.52 -3.78 -13.17
CA SER A 159 -10.80 -5.16 -13.57
C SER A 159 -12.12 -5.59 -12.94
N LYS A 160 -12.63 -6.75 -13.35
CA LYS A 160 -13.74 -7.44 -12.67
C LYS A 160 -13.47 -7.73 -11.18
N ASN A 161 -12.20 -7.77 -10.77
CA ASN A 161 -11.81 -8.01 -9.37
C ASN A 161 -11.73 -6.71 -8.55
N SER A 162 -11.69 -5.53 -9.17
CA SER A 162 -11.67 -4.24 -8.47
C SER A 162 -13.04 -3.57 -8.45
N VAL A 163 -13.71 -3.50 -9.60
CA VAL A 163 -15.04 -2.91 -9.74
C VAL A 163 -15.90 -3.81 -10.61
N SER A 164 -17.06 -4.19 -10.08
CA SER A 164 -18.09 -4.90 -10.83
C SER A 164 -18.93 -3.90 -11.63
N ASN A 165 -19.12 -4.18 -12.92
CA ASN A 165 -20.02 -3.44 -13.81
C ASN A 165 -21.39 -4.16 -13.90
N GLN A 166 -21.99 -4.52 -12.77
CA GLN A 166 -23.34 -5.07 -12.74
C GLN A 166 -24.37 -3.94 -12.95
N GLY A 167 -24.69 -3.65 -14.22
CA GLY A 167 -25.66 -2.63 -14.60
C GLY A 167 -25.05 -1.22 -14.73
N LEU A 168 -25.83 -0.19 -14.39
CA LEU A 168 -25.43 1.23 -14.48
C LEU A 168 -24.59 1.72 -13.29
N SER A 169 -24.46 0.94 -12.21
CA SER A 169 -23.65 1.32 -11.04
C SER A 169 -22.31 0.60 -11.03
N ARG A 170 -21.25 1.36 -10.74
CA ARG A 170 -19.92 0.81 -10.46
C ARG A 170 -19.86 0.48 -8.97
N ILE A 171 -19.70 -0.80 -8.64
CA ILE A 171 -19.65 -1.27 -7.25
C ILE A 171 -18.27 -1.89 -7.00
N THR A 172 -17.62 -1.47 -5.91
CA THR A 172 -16.47 -2.17 -5.36
C THR A 172 -16.81 -2.74 -3.99
N TYR A 173 -16.37 -3.97 -3.72
CA TYR A 173 -16.48 -4.59 -2.40
C TYR A 173 -15.22 -4.35 -1.55
N SER A 174 -14.17 -3.76 -2.14
CA SER A 174 -12.94 -3.44 -1.43
C SER A 174 -13.08 -2.07 -0.77
N ALA A 175 -13.06 -2.04 0.55
CA ALA A 175 -13.06 -0.80 1.32
C ALA A 175 -11.84 0.10 0.97
N TRP A 176 -10.69 -0.52 0.68
CA TRP A 176 -9.47 0.20 0.30
C TRP A 176 -9.60 0.84 -1.08
N ILE A 177 -10.07 0.11 -2.09
CA ILE A 177 -10.26 0.68 -3.44
C ILE A 177 -11.30 1.81 -3.39
N TYR A 178 -12.39 1.64 -2.64
CA TYR A 178 -13.37 2.70 -2.46
C TYR A 178 -12.73 3.97 -1.87
N GLU A 179 -11.94 3.83 -0.80
CA GLU A 179 -11.26 4.95 -0.15
C GLU A 179 -10.24 5.62 -1.09
N GLU A 180 -9.44 4.85 -1.81
CA GLU A 180 -8.45 5.34 -2.78
C GLU A 180 -9.11 6.15 -3.89
N LEU A 181 -10.16 5.61 -4.51
CA LEU A 181 -10.90 6.27 -5.58
C LEU A 181 -11.59 7.55 -5.08
N LYS A 182 -12.10 7.53 -3.85
CA LYS A 182 -12.69 8.71 -3.21
C LYS A 182 -11.66 9.81 -2.97
N ILE A 183 -10.49 9.47 -2.42
CA ILE A 183 -9.39 10.43 -2.21
C ILE A 183 -8.91 10.98 -3.57
N ALA A 184 -8.80 10.11 -4.57
CA ALA A 184 -8.40 10.50 -5.91
C ALA A 184 -9.47 11.26 -6.72
N SER A 185 -10.65 11.50 -6.14
CA SER A 185 -11.77 12.20 -6.78
C SER A 185 -12.28 11.51 -8.06
N PHE A 186 -12.26 10.18 -8.10
CA PHE A 186 -12.92 9.40 -9.17
C PHE A 186 -14.45 9.36 -9.03
N TYR A 187 -14.95 9.69 -7.84
CA TYR A 187 -16.37 9.72 -7.47
C TYR A 187 -16.68 10.99 -6.69
#